data_AF-A0A844WWK0-F1
#
_entry.id   AF-A0A844WWK0-F1
#
_cell.length_a   1.000
_cell.length_b   1.000
_cell.length_c   1.000
_cell.angle_alpha   90.00
_cell.angle_beta   90.00
_cell.angle_gamma   90.00
#
_symmetry.space_group_name_H-M   'P 1'
#
loop_
_entity.id
_entity.type
_entity.pdbx_description
1 polymer ?
#
loop_
_entity_poly.entity_id
_entity_poly.type
_entity_poly.pdbx_seq_one_letter_code
_entity_poly.pdbx_strand_id
1 'polypeptide(L)'
;MKTKTETQGKMSWQKLLIAYLDFKSLREQSSYNYQRYIESFTRFFYSEFTDIDSITHEKVSNFRNHILCVRQCKNVTWNSYCRHFKALMKFGIENSLVAQKKIRLIVC
;
A
#
# COMPACT_ATOMS: atom_id res chain seq x y z
N MET A 1 14.12 -28.05 20.98
CA MET A 1 13.31 -26.83 20.82
C MET A 1 14.21 -25.70 20.30
N LYS A 2 14.10 -25.34 19.02
CA LYS A 2 14.50 -24.05 18.45
C LYS A 2 14.01 -23.97 17.00
N THR A 3 12.92 -23.20 16.88
CA THR A 3 12.47 -22.33 15.78
C THR A 3 12.42 -22.91 14.37
N LYS A 4 11.19 -23.31 13.99
CA LYS A 4 10.69 -23.28 12.61
C LYS A 4 11.12 -21.94 11.98
N THR A 5 11.93 -22.02 10.93
CA THR A 5 11.88 -21.06 9.83
C THR A 5 10.47 -21.14 9.24
N GLU A 6 9.56 -20.34 9.75
CA GLU A 6 8.34 -20.02 9.01
C GLU A 6 8.79 -19.29 7.76
N THR A 7 8.55 -19.91 6.60
CA THR A 7 8.64 -19.28 5.30
C THR A 7 7.73 -18.05 5.35
N GLN A 8 8.30 -16.90 5.67
CA GLN A 8 7.61 -15.63 5.82
C GLN A 8 7.07 -15.26 4.44
N GLY A 9 5.82 -15.65 4.16
CA GLY A 9 5.20 -15.40 2.87
C GLY A 9 5.25 -13.91 2.56
N LYS A 10 5.74 -13.56 1.37
CA LYS A 10 5.93 -12.17 0.90
C LYS A 10 4.79 -11.25 1.37
N MET A 11 5.17 -10.09 1.91
CA MET A 11 4.23 -9.09 2.40
C MET A 11 3.53 -8.42 1.20
N SER A 12 2.20 -8.48 1.18
CA SER A 12 1.38 -7.80 0.17
C SER A 12 0.74 -6.54 0.76
N TRP A 13 0.26 -5.65 -0.11
CA TRP A 13 -0.46 -4.45 0.30
C TRP A 13 -1.70 -4.75 1.15
N GLN A 14 -2.42 -5.83 0.82
CA GLN A 14 -3.59 -6.32 1.55
C GLN A 14 -3.21 -6.77 2.96
N LYS A 15 -2.15 -7.58 3.09
CA LYS A 15 -1.68 -8.04 4.40
C LYS A 15 -1.23 -6.87 5.28
N LEU A 16 -0.51 -5.90 4.68
CA LEU A 16 -0.08 -4.71 5.40
C LEU A 16 -1.27 -3.83 5.81
N LEU A 17 -2.29 -3.71 4.96
CA LEU A 17 -3.52 -3.00 5.29
C LEU A 17 -4.24 -3.66 6.46
N ILE A 18 -4.42 -4.99 6.44
CA ILE A 18 -5.07 -5.73 7.53
C ILE A 18 -4.30 -5.49 8.84
N ALA A 19 -2.98 -5.71 8.84
CA ALA A 19 -2.15 -5.48 10.02
C ALA A 19 -2.24 -4.02 10.53
N TYR A 20 -2.32 -3.05 9.63
CA TYR A 20 -2.48 -1.64 10.01
C TYR A 20 -3.83 -1.34 10.63
N LEU A 21 -4.93 -1.89 10.08
CA LEU A 21 -6.28 -1.71 10.61
C LEU A 21 -6.49 -2.44 11.94
N ASP A 22 -5.85 -3.60 12.13
CA ASP A 22 -5.87 -4.33 13.40
C ASP A 22 -5.09 -3.56 14.47
N PHE A 23 -3.98 -2.92 14.09
CA PHE A 23 -3.16 -2.11 15.01
C PHE A 23 -3.77 -0.73 15.32
N LYS A 24 -4.42 -0.09 14.35
CA LYS A 24 -4.99 1.25 14.50
C LYS A 24 -6.51 1.20 14.68
N SER A 25 -6.99 1.70 15.80
CA SER A 25 -8.42 2.03 15.93
C SER A 25 -8.76 3.26 15.08
N LEU A 26 -9.29 3.02 13.87
CA LEU A 26 -9.74 4.06 12.94
C LEU A 26 -11.26 4.11 12.90
N ARG A 27 -11.82 5.31 12.71
CA ARG A 27 -13.24 5.47 12.34
C ARG A 27 -13.53 4.70 11.05
N GLU A 28 -14.73 4.13 10.98
CA GLU A 28 -15.20 3.31 9.86
C GLU A 28 -14.94 3.95 8.49
N GLN A 29 -15.31 5.24 8.33
CA GLN A 29 -15.10 5.97 7.08
C GLN A 29 -13.62 6.07 6.66
N SER A 30 -12.69 6.10 7.62
CA SER A 30 -11.26 6.12 7.31
C SER A 30 -10.78 4.73 6.90
N SER A 31 -11.17 3.68 7.60
CA SER A 31 -10.89 2.29 7.22
C SER A 31 -11.38 1.98 5.81
N TYR A 32 -12.61 2.40 5.48
CA TYR A 32 -13.18 2.26 4.14
C TYR A 32 -12.33 2.96 3.07
N ASN A 33 -11.83 4.18 3.36
CA ASN A 33 -10.96 4.89 2.42
C ASN A 33 -9.62 4.19 2.21
N TYR A 34 -9.00 3.65 3.27
CA TYR A 34 -7.80 2.84 3.13
C TYR A 34 -8.04 1.61 2.24
N GLN A 35 -9.10 0.84 2.52
CA GLN A 35 -9.49 -0.33 1.73
C GLN A 35 -9.68 0.03 0.26
N ARG A 36 -10.52 1.03 -0.03
CA ARG A 36 -10.83 1.46 -1.40
C ARG A 36 -9.58 1.86 -2.18
N TYR A 37 -8.66 2.59 -1.56
CA TYR A 37 -7.44 3.04 -2.24
C TYR A 37 -6.47 1.90 -2.50
N ILE A 38 -6.34 0.96 -1.56
CA ILE A 38 -5.46 -0.21 -1.73
C ILE A 38 -6.03 -1.16 -2.77
N GLU A 39 -7.34 -1.42 -2.74
CA GLU A 39 -8.00 -2.21 -3.77
C GLU A 39 -7.84 -1.60 -5.16
N SER A 40 -8.03 -0.28 -5.31
CA SER A 40 -7.84 0.37 -6.60
C SER A 40 -6.40 0.25 -7.09
N PHE A 41 -5.42 0.24 -6.19
CA PHE A 41 -4.01 0.06 -6.54
C PHE A 41 -3.71 -1.37 -6.97
N THR A 42 -4.17 -2.36 -6.22
CA THR A 42 -3.87 -3.77 -6.50
C THR A 42 -4.63 -4.29 -7.71
N ARG A 43 -5.85 -3.81 -7.94
CA ARG A 43 -6.61 -4.11 -9.16
C ARG A 43 -5.91 -3.57 -10.41
N PHE A 44 -5.23 -2.43 -10.32
CA PHE A 44 -4.46 -1.89 -11.45
C PHE A 44 -3.31 -2.82 -11.87
N PHE A 45 -2.75 -3.60 -10.94
CA PHE A 45 -1.75 -4.62 -11.25
C PHE A 45 -2.34 -6.01 -11.48
N TYR A 46 -3.66 -6.14 -11.62
CA TYR A 46 -4.37 -7.40 -11.81
C TYR A 46 -4.03 -8.45 -10.74
N SER A 47 -3.69 -8.02 -9.52
CA SER A 47 -3.30 -8.93 -8.44
C SER A 47 -3.70 -8.40 -7.07
N GLU A 48 -4.64 -9.09 -6.43
CA GLU A 48 -5.03 -8.87 -5.03
C GLU A 48 -3.91 -9.19 -4.02
N PHE A 49 -2.80 -9.76 -4.48
CA PHE A 49 -1.63 -10.05 -3.64
C PHE A 49 -0.39 -9.43 -4.24
N THR A 50 -0.53 -8.18 -4.69
CA THR A 50 0.62 -7.41 -5.19
C THR A 50 1.67 -7.33 -4.10
N ASP A 51 2.79 -8.03 -4.33
CA ASP A 51 3.96 -8.05 -3.47
C ASP A 51 4.51 -6.62 -3.33
N ILE A 52 4.65 -6.14 -2.09
CA ILE A 52 5.16 -4.79 -1.80
C ILE A 52 6.57 -4.62 -2.39
N ASP A 53 7.38 -5.69 -2.39
CA ASP A 53 8.73 -5.64 -2.92
C ASP A 53 8.78 -5.56 -4.45
N SER A 54 7.73 -5.97 -5.13
CA SER A 54 7.61 -5.89 -6.59
C SER A 54 7.23 -4.50 -7.10
N ILE A 55 6.89 -3.56 -6.21
CA ILE A 55 6.55 -2.19 -6.59
C ILE A 55 7.83 -1.39 -6.88
N THR A 56 7.82 -0.70 -8.02
CA THR A 56 8.87 0.18 -8.53
C THR A 56 8.33 1.60 -8.75
N HIS A 57 9.21 2.58 -8.91
CA HIS A 57 8.82 3.96 -9.24
C HIS A 57 8.01 4.04 -10.54
N GLU A 58 8.40 3.27 -11.56
CA GLU A 58 7.70 3.20 -12.84
C GLU A 58 6.25 2.73 -12.66
N LYS A 59 6.03 1.64 -11.89
CA LYS A 59 4.69 1.13 -11.59
C LYS A 59 3.82 2.18 -10.88
N VAL A 60 4.39 2.93 -9.93
CA VAL A 60 3.69 4.01 -9.23
C VAL A 60 3.36 5.17 -10.19
N SER A 61 4.28 5.53 -11.09
CA SER A 61 4.07 6.55 -12.12
C SER A 61 2.94 6.16 -13.08
N ASN A 62 2.94 4.91 -13.55
CA ASN A 62 1.89 4.37 -14.42
C ASN A 62 0.53 4.41 -13.73
N PHE A 63 0.47 4.05 -12.45
CA PHE A 63 -0.76 4.16 -11.67
C PHE A 63 -1.22 5.61 -11.50
N ARG A 64 -0.29 6.54 -11.22
CA ARG A 64 -0.60 7.99 -11.15
C ARG A 64 -1.21 8.49 -12.45
N ASN A 65 -0.61 8.16 -13.59
CA ASN A 65 -1.12 8.52 -14.91
C ASN A 65 -2.51 7.92 -15.17
N HIS A 66 -2.74 6.67 -14.76
CA HIS A 66 -4.05 6.08 -14.84
C HIS A 66 -5.09 6.84 -13.99
N ILE A 67 -4.76 7.22 -12.76
CA ILE A 67 -5.68 7.99 -11.91
C ILE A 67 -5.99 9.39 -12.49
N LEU A 68 -4.96 10.13 -12.91
CA LEU A 68 -5.11 11.52 -13.32
C LEU A 68 -5.59 11.68 -14.76
N CYS A 69 -5.08 10.88 -15.69
CA CYS A 69 -5.36 11.05 -17.11
C CYS A 69 -6.48 10.13 -17.60
N VAL A 70 -6.49 8.87 -17.17
CA VAL A 70 -7.51 7.89 -17.63
C VAL A 70 -8.79 8.02 -16.83
N ARG A 71 -8.70 8.01 -15.49
CA ARG A 71 -9.85 8.17 -14.60
C ARG A 71 -10.24 9.63 -14.35
N GLN A 72 -9.47 10.58 -14.90
CA GLN A 72 -9.72 12.03 -14.81
C GLN A 72 -9.95 12.53 -13.37
N CYS A 73 -9.31 11.88 -12.39
CA CYS A 73 -9.42 12.27 -11.01
C CYS A 73 -8.59 13.53 -10.75
N LYS A 74 -9.05 14.35 -9.80
CA LYS A 74 -8.32 15.56 -9.38
C LYS A 74 -7.02 15.20 -8.65
N ASN A 75 -6.05 16.10 -8.67
CA ASN A 75 -4.79 15.97 -7.91
C ASN A 75 -5.03 15.73 -6.41
N VAL A 76 -6.10 16.29 -5.83
CA VAL A 76 -6.47 16.05 -4.42
C VAL A 76 -6.80 14.58 -4.13
N THR A 77 -7.36 13.86 -5.12
CA THR A 77 -7.60 12.42 -5.02
C THR A 77 -6.28 11.66 -5.04
N TRP A 78 -5.36 12.01 -5.94
CA TRP A 78 -4.02 11.43 -5.97
C TRP A 78 -3.27 11.65 -4.65
N ASN A 79 -3.30 12.88 -4.11
CA ASN A 79 -2.70 13.19 -2.82
C ASN A 79 -3.30 12.33 -1.69
N SER A 80 -4.59 12.02 -1.78
CA SER A 80 -5.25 11.10 -0.85
C SER A 80 -4.68 9.70 -0.94
N TYR A 81 -4.55 9.10 -2.13
CA TYR A 81 -3.87 7.81 -2.31
C TYR A 81 -2.48 7.82 -1.67
N CYS A 82 -1.72 8.84 -2.01
CA CYS A 82 -0.35 9.04 -1.63
C CYS A 82 -0.17 9.12 -0.10
N ARG A 83 -1.07 9.83 0.61
CA ARG A 83 -1.12 9.88 2.07
C ARG A 83 -1.38 8.51 2.70
N HIS A 84 -2.33 7.75 2.17
CA HIS A 84 -2.69 6.43 2.72
C HIS A 84 -1.58 5.42 2.49
N PHE A 85 -0.97 5.41 1.31
CA PHE A 85 0.16 4.52 1.01
C PHE A 85 1.37 4.85 1.87
N LYS A 86 1.70 6.14 2.05
CA LYS A 86 2.80 6.56 2.94
C LYS A 86 2.55 6.12 4.38
N ALA A 87 1.32 6.25 4.88
CA ALA A 87 0.97 5.80 6.23
C ALA A 87 1.17 4.29 6.41
N LEU A 88 0.69 3.47 5.46
CA LEU A 88 0.88 2.02 5.50
C LEU A 88 2.36 1.63 5.42
N MET A 89 3.11 2.19 4.48
CA MET A 89 4.53 1.87 4.32
C MET A 89 5.35 2.29 5.54
N LYS A 90 5.06 3.45 6.12
CA LYS A 90 5.69 3.91 7.36
C LYS A 90 5.40 2.94 8.50
N PHE A 91 4.15 2.56 8.71
CA PHE A 91 3.78 1.55 9.70
C PHE A 91 4.50 0.22 9.46
N GLY A 92 4.55 -0.25 8.21
CA GLY A 92 5.22 -1.48 7.84
C GLY A 92 6.72 -1.45 8.16
N ILE A 93 7.38 -0.32 7.93
CA ILE A 93 8.80 -0.16 8.23
C ILE A 93 9.04 -0.08 9.75
N GLU A 94 8.24 0.71 10.47
CA GLU A 94 8.35 0.84 11.93
C GLU A 94 8.14 -0.50 12.65
N ASN A 95 7.33 -1.40 12.08
CA ASN A 95 7.06 -2.73 12.62
C ASN A 95 7.87 -3.85 11.94
N SER A 96 8.90 -3.51 11.16
CA SER A 96 9.75 -4.47 10.44
C SER A 96 9.00 -5.46 9.51
N LEU A 97 7.81 -5.07 9.05
CA LEU A 97 6.98 -5.79 8.08
C LEU A 97 7.40 -5.50 6.62
N VAL A 98 8.09 -4.37 6.40
CA VAL A 98 8.53 -3.89 5.08
C VAL A 98 9.94 -3.31 5.17
N ALA A 99 10.77 -3.51 4.14
CA ALA A 99 12.11 -2.96 4.10
C ALA A 99 12.13 -1.41 3.95
N GLN A 100 12.97 -0.74 4.74
CA GLN A 100 13.04 0.73 4.83
C GLN A 100 13.27 1.45 3.48
N LYS A 101 14.01 0.81 2.55
CA LYS A 101 14.31 1.36 1.22
C LYS A 101 13.07 1.73 0.38
N LYS A 102 11.89 1.23 0.75
CA LYS A 102 10.66 1.37 -0.03
C LYS A 102 9.84 2.64 0.24
N ILE A 103 10.10 3.39 1.33
CA ILE A 103 9.40 4.68 1.60
C ILE A 103 9.58 5.67 0.46
N ARG A 104 10.72 5.63 -0.23
CA ARG A 104 11.05 6.57 -1.31
C ARG A 104 10.26 6.33 -2.59
N LEU A 105 9.56 5.20 -2.73
CA LEU A 105 8.78 4.86 -3.94
C LEU A 105 7.50 5.70 -4.09
N ILE A 106 6.92 6.14 -2.97
CA ILE A 106 5.68 6.93 -2.97
C ILE A 106 6.07 8.40 -2.89
N VAL A 107 6.44 8.97 -4.03
CA VAL A 107 6.63 10.42 -4.15
C VAL A 107 5.30 11.00 -4.63
N CYS A 108 4.72 11.81 -3.75
CA CYS A 108 3.84 12.91 -4.15
C CYS A 108 4.80 14.09 -4.30
#